data_AF-A0A183UFX9-F1
#
_entry.id   AF-A0A183UFX9-F1
#
_cell.length_a   1.000
_cell.length_b   1.000
_cell.length_c   1.000
_cell.angle_alpha   90.00
_cell.angle_beta   90.00
_cell.angle_gamma   90.00
#
_symmetry.space_group_name_H-M   'P 1'
#
loop_
_entity.id
_entity.type
_entity.pdbx_description
1 polymer ?
#
loop_
_entity_poly.entity_id
_entity_poly.type
_entity_poly.pdbx_seq_one_letter_code
_entity_poly.pdbx_strand_id
1 'polypeptide(L)'
;MDKYEVWYALMELLERHIRKQTSAQGTSPQLALRISSCQDKATNCLQMTHLCTNPIYVESLKLYCPKTCNYCYACEDEATNCAQLKPLCNNPLYVELTKKYCRKTCDFCSSNGSFITFSKSHQHCHMFNCKDKATTVYPN
;
A
#
# COMPACT_ATOMS: atom_id res chain seq x y z
N MET A 1 -5.51 -14.77 -30.57
CA MET A 1 -4.67 -14.10 -29.56
C MET A 1 -5.62 -13.40 -28.61
N ASP A 2 -5.86 -14.01 -27.45
CA ASP A 2 -6.81 -13.48 -26.49
C ASP A 2 -6.34 -12.11 -25.98
N LYS A 3 -7.24 -11.14 -26.00
CA LYS A 3 -6.99 -9.75 -25.58
C LYS A 3 -6.38 -9.66 -24.17
N TYR A 4 -6.65 -10.66 -23.34
CA TYR A 4 -6.12 -10.81 -21.99
C TYR A 4 -4.63 -11.20 -21.96
N GLU A 5 -4.19 -12.14 -22.80
CA GLU A 5 -2.78 -12.57 -22.90
C GLU A 5 -1.86 -11.39 -23.26
N VAL A 6 -2.29 -10.54 -24.20
CA VAL A 6 -1.54 -9.37 -24.63
C VAL A 6 -1.47 -8.31 -23.53
N TRP A 7 -2.56 -8.14 -22.77
CA TRP A 7 -2.60 -7.21 -21.64
C TRP A 7 -1.72 -7.67 -20.48
N TYR A 8 -1.73 -8.98 -20.15
CA TYR A 8 -0.82 -9.55 -19.15
C TYR A 8 0.65 -9.44 -19.58
N ALA A 9 0.98 -9.74 -20.84
CA ALA A 9 2.35 -9.61 -21.35
C ALA A 9 2.86 -8.15 -21.33
N LEU A 10 1.98 -7.18 -21.62
CA LEU A 10 2.29 -5.74 -21.51
C LEU A 10 2.51 -5.31 -20.06
N MET A 11 1.66 -5.76 -19.14
CA MET A 11 1.81 -5.49 -17.71
C MET A 11 3.12 -6.10 -17.18
N GLU A 12 3.47 -7.33 -17.55
CA GLU A 12 4.74 -7.96 -17.18
C GLU A 12 5.97 -7.23 -17.75
N LEU A 13 5.90 -6.73 -18.98
CA LEU A 13 6.93 -5.87 -19.57
C LEU A 13 7.10 -4.59 -18.76
N LEU A 14 6.00 -3.95 -18.39
CA LEU A 14 6.03 -2.73 -17.61
C LEU A 14 6.56 -2.97 -16.19
N GLU A 15 6.15 -4.05 -15.54
CA GLU A 15 6.74 -4.48 -14.27
C GLU A 15 8.25 -4.69 -14.41
N ARG A 16 8.72 -5.32 -15.50
CA ARG A 16 10.16 -5.51 -15.76
C ARG A 16 10.89 -4.18 -15.92
N HIS A 17 10.26 -3.15 -16.48
CA HIS A 17 10.88 -1.82 -16.60
C HIS A 17 10.96 -1.10 -15.25
N ILE A 18 9.96 -1.29 -14.37
CA ILE A 18 9.95 -0.70 -13.03
C ILE A 18 10.89 -1.48 -12.08
N ARG A 19 10.90 -2.82 -12.15
CA ARG A 19 11.76 -3.71 -11.34
C ARG A 19 13.24 -3.70 -11.71
N LYS A 20 13.64 -3.08 -12.84
CA LYS A 20 15.04 -3.02 -13.26
C LYS A 20 15.83 -2.04 -12.37
N GLN A 21 16.08 -2.45 -11.13
CA GLN A 21 17.39 -2.56 -10.48
C GLN A 21 17.19 -2.79 -8.98
N THR A 22 17.03 -4.05 -8.57
CA THR A 22 17.60 -4.49 -7.29
C THR A 22 19.12 -4.49 -7.46
N SER A 23 19.78 -3.43 -7.03
CA SER A 23 21.20 -3.53 -6.71
C SER A 23 21.33 -4.52 -5.57
N ALA A 24 21.96 -5.66 -5.84
CA ALA A 24 22.52 -6.50 -4.80
C ALA A 24 23.68 -5.74 -4.15
N GLN A 25 23.41 -4.92 -3.12
CA GLN A 25 24.37 -4.53 -2.09
C GLN A 25 23.75 -3.56 -1.08
N GLY A 26 23.80 -3.95 0.19
CA GLY A 26 23.45 -3.13 1.33
C GLY A 26 23.44 -3.90 2.64
N THR A 27 24.49 -4.67 2.94
CA THR A 27 24.84 -5.03 4.33
C THR A 27 25.15 -3.76 5.10
N SER A 28 24.12 -2.97 5.42
CA SER A 28 24.16 -1.90 6.39
C SER A 28 23.36 -2.36 7.61
N PRO A 29 23.88 -2.24 8.84
CA PRO A 29 23.14 -2.54 10.07
C PRO A 29 21.81 -1.79 10.20
N GLN A 30 21.59 -0.78 9.35
CA GLN A 30 20.42 0.09 9.35
C GLN A 30 19.17 -0.52 8.67
N LEU A 31 19.32 -1.55 7.82
CA LEU A 31 18.18 -2.24 7.19
C LEU A 31 17.44 -3.15 8.19
N ALA A 32 18.17 -3.75 9.13
CA ALA A 32 17.59 -4.51 10.25
C ALA A 32 16.77 -3.64 11.20
N LEU A 33 17.09 -2.34 11.31
CA LEU A 33 16.43 -1.39 12.22
C LEU A 33 15.14 -0.78 11.65
N ARG A 34 14.84 -0.99 10.37
CA ARG A 34 13.64 -0.47 9.70
C ARG A 34 12.50 -1.48 9.66
N ILE A 35 12.81 -2.77 9.81
CA ILE A 35 11.82 -3.85 10.01
C ILE A 35 11.24 -3.79 11.44
N SER A 36 11.98 -3.23 12.40
CA SER A 36 11.58 -3.21 13.82
C SER A 36 10.44 -2.25 14.16
N SER A 37 10.03 -1.35 13.25
CA SER A 37 8.84 -0.51 13.48
C SER A 37 7.54 -1.22 13.14
N CYS A 38 7.60 -2.41 12.54
CA CYS A 38 6.42 -3.17 12.16
C CYS A 38 6.18 -4.31 13.14
N GLN A 39 5.17 -4.13 13.98
CA GLN A 39 4.79 -5.10 15.01
C GLN A 39 3.28 -5.30 15.00
N ASP A 40 2.87 -6.46 15.49
CA ASP A 40 1.47 -6.73 15.75
C ASP A 40 0.97 -5.86 16.91
N LYS A 41 -0.23 -5.31 16.74
CA LYS A 41 -0.93 -4.50 17.75
C LYS A 41 -1.95 -5.34 18.52
N ALA A 42 -2.47 -6.41 17.91
CA ALA A 42 -3.38 -7.34 18.56
C ALA A 42 -2.60 -8.55 19.13
N THR A 43 -3.13 -9.15 20.20
CA THR A 43 -2.50 -10.28 20.88
C THR A 43 -2.85 -11.63 20.26
N ASN A 44 -3.96 -11.71 19.52
CA ASN A 44 -4.51 -12.93 18.93
C ASN A 44 -4.11 -13.14 17.45
N CYS A 45 -3.11 -12.41 16.95
CA CYS A 45 -2.73 -12.45 15.53
C CYS A 45 -2.40 -13.85 15.03
N LEU A 46 -1.71 -14.68 15.83
CA LEU A 46 -1.38 -16.06 15.48
C LEU A 46 -2.64 -16.90 15.18
N GLN A 47 -3.74 -16.66 15.89
CA GLN A 47 -5.00 -17.38 15.69
C GLN A 47 -5.72 -16.92 14.41
N MET A 48 -5.45 -15.69 13.96
CA MET A 48 -6.08 -15.07 12.78
C MET A 48 -5.28 -15.25 11.50
N THR A 49 -4.16 -15.98 11.52
CA THR A 49 -3.28 -16.18 10.34
C THR A 49 -4.03 -16.70 9.11
N HIS A 50 -5.01 -17.58 9.29
CA HIS A 50 -5.82 -18.12 8.20
C HIS A 50 -6.73 -17.08 7.53
N LEU A 51 -6.91 -15.92 8.15
CA LEU A 51 -7.74 -14.81 7.65
C LEU A 51 -6.94 -13.74 6.92
N CYS A 52 -5.60 -13.81 6.90
CA CYS A 52 -4.77 -12.76 6.28
C CYS A 52 -5.20 -12.49 4.83
N THR A 53 -5.45 -13.54 4.05
CA THR A 53 -5.89 -13.41 2.64
C THR A 53 -7.40 -13.25 2.47
N ASN A 54 -8.18 -13.27 3.55
CA ASN A 54 -9.64 -13.13 3.47
C ASN A 54 -10.01 -11.67 3.18
N PRO A 55 -10.74 -11.38 2.09
CA PRO A 55 -11.04 -10.00 1.67
C PRO A 55 -11.84 -9.20 2.71
N ILE A 56 -12.56 -9.87 3.61
CA ILE A 56 -13.32 -9.22 4.69
C ILE A 56 -12.37 -8.74 5.81
N TYR A 57 -11.30 -9.49 6.09
CA TYR A 57 -10.43 -9.26 7.25
C TYR A 57 -9.07 -8.65 6.89
N VAL A 58 -8.69 -8.65 5.61
CA VAL A 58 -7.37 -8.21 5.14
C VAL A 58 -7.01 -6.80 5.59
N GLU A 59 -7.95 -5.84 5.55
CA GLU A 59 -7.70 -4.46 5.99
C GLU A 59 -7.48 -4.37 7.50
N SER A 60 -8.28 -5.11 8.28
CA SER A 60 -8.10 -5.20 9.73
C SER A 60 -6.77 -5.86 10.10
N LEU A 61 -6.38 -6.91 9.39
CA LEU A 61 -5.15 -7.64 9.67
C LEU A 61 -3.89 -6.89 9.21
N LYS A 62 -3.97 -6.08 8.15
CA LYS A 62 -2.93 -5.09 7.83
C LYS A 62 -2.72 -4.08 8.95
N LEU A 63 -3.78 -3.68 9.67
CA LEU A 63 -3.68 -2.68 10.72
C LEU A 63 -3.20 -3.25 12.05
N TYR A 64 -3.74 -4.42 12.44
CA TYR A 64 -3.57 -4.99 13.77
C TYR A 64 -2.57 -6.14 13.83
N CYS A 65 -2.36 -6.85 12.71
CA CYS A 65 -1.47 -8.00 12.63
C CYS A 65 -0.48 -7.91 11.45
N PRO A 66 0.13 -6.73 11.16
CA PRO A 66 0.95 -6.57 9.98
C PRO A 66 2.20 -7.47 10.00
N LYS A 67 2.70 -7.85 11.17
CA LYS A 67 3.86 -8.73 11.27
C LYS A 67 3.46 -10.18 11.07
N THR A 68 2.45 -10.66 11.80
CA THR A 68 1.97 -12.04 11.65
C THR A 68 1.46 -12.33 10.24
N CYS A 69 0.75 -11.40 9.62
CA CYS A 69 0.25 -11.55 8.24
C CYS A 69 1.25 -11.12 7.16
N ASN A 70 2.49 -10.80 7.53
CA ASN A 70 3.55 -10.40 6.60
C ASN A 70 3.20 -9.18 5.71
N TYR A 71 2.42 -8.24 6.24
CA TYR A 71 2.15 -6.92 5.66
C TYR A 71 3.17 -5.85 6.08
N CYS A 72 4.23 -6.25 6.78
CA CYS A 72 5.36 -5.39 7.07
C CYS A 72 6.16 -5.11 5.80
N TYR A 73 5.83 -4.01 5.12
CA TYR A 73 6.66 -3.48 4.05
C TYR A 73 7.52 -2.34 4.63
N ALA A 74 8.85 -2.40 4.52
CA ALA A 74 9.76 -1.34 4.98
C ALA A 74 9.59 -0.08 4.13
N CYS A 75 9.10 1.07 4.62
CA CYS A 75 8.77 2.23 3.75
C CYS A 75 9.94 2.75 2.91
N GLU A 76 10.05 2.24 1.69
CA GLU A 76 11.11 2.56 0.75
C GLU A 76 10.67 2.24 -0.67
N ASP A 77 11.33 2.90 -1.61
CA ASP A 77 11.18 2.60 -3.03
C ASP A 77 12.09 1.42 -3.36
N GLU A 78 11.51 0.39 -3.97
CA GLU A 78 12.24 -0.77 -4.48
C GLU A 78 12.81 -0.48 -5.87
N ALA A 79 12.17 0.41 -6.64
CA ALA A 79 12.64 0.84 -7.94
C ALA A 79 13.48 2.13 -7.87
N THR A 80 14.48 2.24 -8.73
CA THR A 80 15.39 3.40 -8.78
C THR A 80 14.81 4.58 -9.58
N ASN A 81 13.84 4.32 -10.45
CA ASN A 81 13.22 5.33 -11.34
C ASN A 81 11.91 5.90 -10.78
N CYS A 82 11.63 5.75 -9.49
CA CYS A 82 10.36 6.19 -8.90
C CYS A 82 10.07 7.69 -9.05
N ALA A 83 11.10 8.54 -9.08
CA ALA A 83 10.95 9.96 -9.37
C ALA A 83 10.28 10.22 -10.72
N GLN A 84 10.58 9.40 -11.72
CA GLN A 84 9.98 9.48 -13.07
C GLN A 84 8.55 8.90 -13.09
N LEU A 85 8.26 7.97 -12.19
CA LEU A 85 6.97 7.28 -12.08
C LEU A 85 5.98 8.02 -11.17
N LYS A 86 6.40 9.08 -10.48
CA LYS A 86 5.55 9.88 -9.59
C LYS A 86 4.23 10.37 -10.22
N PRO A 87 4.17 10.79 -11.50
CA PRO A 87 2.91 11.15 -12.14
C PRO A 87 1.91 9.99 -12.26
N LEU A 88 2.40 8.73 -12.16
CA LEU A 88 1.60 7.52 -12.33
C LEU A 88 1.03 6.99 -11.01
N CYS A 89 1.36 7.57 -9.86
CA CYS A 89 0.88 7.10 -8.55
C CYS A 89 -0.66 7.03 -8.49
N ASN A 90 -1.37 7.96 -9.13
CA ASN A 90 -2.84 7.97 -9.14
C ASN A 90 -3.45 7.39 -10.42
N ASN A 91 -2.64 6.83 -11.32
CA ASN A 91 -3.14 6.25 -12.56
C ASN A 91 -3.69 4.84 -12.29
N PRO A 92 -4.97 4.55 -12.58
CA PRO A 92 -5.58 3.26 -12.25
C PRO A 92 -4.91 2.06 -12.95
N LEU A 93 -4.21 2.29 -14.06
CA LEU A 93 -3.45 1.23 -14.76
C LEU A 93 -2.12 0.91 -14.07
N TYR A 94 -1.54 1.87 -13.32
CA TYR A 94 -0.18 1.79 -12.79
C TYR A 94 -0.11 1.96 -11.27
N VAL A 95 -1.23 2.21 -10.60
CA VAL A 95 -1.29 2.42 -9.15
C VAL A 95 -0.82 1.20 -8.38
N GLU A 96 -1.22 -0.02 -8.78
CA GLU A 96 -0.77 -1.25 -8.11
C GLU A 96 0.74 -1.48 -8.25
N LEU A 97 1.29 -1.11 -9.41
CA LEU A 97 2.71 -1.16 -9.72
C LEU A 97 3.53 -0.14 -8.92
N THR A 98 3.10 1.12 -8.92
CA THR A 98 3.75 2.19 -8.17
C THR A 98 3.57 2.02 -6.65
N LYS A 99 2.48 1.40 -6.21
CA LYS A 99 2.25 0.98 -4.82
C LYS A 99 3.18 -0.14 -4.38
N LYS A 100 3.53 -1.03 -5.30
CA LYS A 100 4.49 -2.10 -5.02
C LYS A 100 5.94 -1.56 -4.98
N TYR A 101 6.38 -0.86 -6.02
CA TYR A 101 7.80 -0.54 -6.19
C TYR A 101 8.19 0.91 -5.84
N CYS A 102 7.24 1.85 -5.76
CA CYS A 102 7.49 3.29 -5.58
C CYS A 102 6.68 3.90 -4.44
N ARG A 103 6.43 3.09 -3.43
CA ARG A 103 5.55 3.38 -2.30
C ARG A 103 6.00 4.56 -1.44
N LYS A 104 7.30 4.83 -1.34
CA LYS A 104 7.80 6.01 -0.64
C LYS A 104 7.65 7.25 -1.52
N THR A 105 8.02 7.18 -2.79
CA THR A 105 7.87 8.30 -3.74
C THR A 105 6.40 8.69 -3.97
N CYS A 106 5.50 7.71 -3.92
CA CYS A 106 4.05 7.89 -4.07
C CYS A 106 3.32 8.09 -2.75
N ASP A 107 4.03 8.23 -1.63
CA ASP A 107 3.44 8.43 -0.30
C ASP A 107 2.41 7.34 0.13
N PHE A 108 2.54 6.13 -0.43
CA PHE A 108 1.73 4.96 -0.06
C PHE A 108 2.18 4.29 1.23
N CYS A 109 3.28 4.77 1.81
CA CYS A 109 3.76 4.39 3.13
C CYS A 109 2.88 4.93 4.27
N SER A 110 1.61 4.55 4.33
CA SER A 110 0.88 4.64 5.58
C SER A 110 1.32 3.49 6.51
N SER A 111 2.48 3.65 7.14
CA SER A 111 2.91 2.82 8.30
C SER A 111 2.30 3.29 9.62
N ASN A 112 1.45 4.30 9.58
CA ASN A 112 0.42 4.47 10.59
C ASN A 112 -0.89 4.42 9.86
N GLY A 113 -1.92 3.88 10.50
CA GLY A 113 -3.26 4.23 10.09
C GLY A 113 -3.30 5.75 10.04
N SER A 114 -3.19 6.30 8.84
CA SER A 114 -3.92 7.48 8.46
C SER A 114 -5.36 7.02 8.64
N PHE A 115 -5.80 7.02 9.91
CA PHE A 115 -7.09 7.56 10.23
C PHE A 115 -7.15 8.76 9.31
N ILE A 116 -8.05 8.71 8.32
CA ILE A 116 -8.63 9.95 7.87
C ILE A 116 -8.97 10.60 9.20
N THR A 117 -8.17 11.56 9.68
CA THR A 117 -8.67 12.50 10.66
C THR A 117 -9.77 13.16 9.86
N PHE A 118 -10.95 12.54 9.93
CA PHE A 118 -12.21 13.23 9.89
C PHE A 118 -11.99 14.34 10.88
N SER A 119 -11.56 15.48 10.34
CA SER A 119 -11.67 16.77 10.98
C SER A 119 -13.07 16.77 11.54
N LYS A 120 -13.16 16.70 12.86
CA LYS A 120 -14.39 16.49 13.64
C LYS A 120 -15.63 16.90 12.86
N SER A 121 -16.33 15.92 12.29
CA SER A 121 -17.75 16.06 12.04
C SER A 121 -18.35 14.70 11.75
N HIS A 122 -19.11 14.23 12.73
CA HIS A 122 -20.02 13.08 12.73
C HIS A 122 -19.39 11.68 12.89
N GLN A 123 -19.47 11.23 14.14
CA GLN A 123 -19.20 9.88 14.61
C GLN A 123 -20.15 8.86 13.94
N HIS A 124 -19.59 7.77 13.41
CA HIS A 124 -20.23 6.48 13.02
C HIS A 124 -21.48 6.52 12.11
N CYS A 125 -21.32 6.19 10.81
CA CYS A 125 -22.40 5.57 10.02
C CYS A 125 -22.20 4.04 10.05
N HIS A 126 -23.13 3.29 10.67
CA HIS A 126 -23.21 1.82 10.58
C HIS A 126 -24.39 1.46 9.66
N MET A 127 -24.06 0.74 8.57
CA MET A 127 -24.92 0.06 7.59
C MET A 127 -26.14 0.84 7.03
N PHE A 128 -26.02 1.21 5.75
CA PHE A 128 -27.02 1.80 4.82
C PHE A 128 -27.31 3.32 4.91
N ASN A 129 -26.84 4.02 3.86
CA ASN A 129 -27.16 5.39 3.42
C ASN A 129 -26.56 6.55 4.23
N CYS A 130 -25.37 7.01 3.84
CA CYS A 130 -24.95 8.39 4.04
C CYS A 130 -24.73 9.00 2.63
N LYS A 131 -25.62 9.90 2.18
CA LYS A 131 -25.56 10.60 0.86
C LYS A 131 -24.54 11.74 0.97
N ASP A 132 -23.40 11.62 0.29
CA ASP A 132 -22.41 12.70 0.22
C ASP A 132 -22.92 13.86 -0.65
N LYS A 133 -23.06 15.06 -0.08
CA LYS A 133 -22.97 16.29 -0.87
C LYS A 133 -21.55 16.80 -0.79
N ALA A 134 -20.76 16.47 -1.81
CA ALA A 134 -19.47 17.09 -2.06
C ALA A 134 -19.69 18.60 -2.24
N THR A 135 -19.11 19.42 -1.36
CA THR A 135 -18.91 20.84 -1.62
C THR A 135 -17.43 21.08 -1.86
N THR A 136 -17.15 21.44 -3.11
CA THR A 136 -15.84 21.77 -3.65
C THR A 136 -15.27 23.02 -2.98
N VAL A 137 -14.02 22.94 -2.54
CA VAL A 137 -13.21 24.09 -2.13
C VAL A 137 -12.81 24.90 -3.37
N TYR A 138 -12.83 26.23 -3.28
CA TYR A 138 -11.83 27.07 -3.96
C TYR A 138 -11.34 28.17 -3.01
N PRO A 139 -10.05 28.56 -3.09
CA PRO A 139 -9.45 29.57 -2.21
C PRO A 139 -9.37 30.95 -2.88
N ASN A 140 -9.97 31.96 -2.27
CA ASN A 140 -9.34 33.20 -1.76
C ASN A 140 -10.42 34.03 -1.06
#